data_AF-A0A2N2FCX0-F1
#
_entry.id   AF-A0A2N2FCX0-F1
#
_cell.length_a   1.000
_cell.length_b   1.000
_cell.length_c   1.000
_cell.angle_alpha   90.00
_cell.angle_beta   90.00
_cell.angle_gamma   90.00
#
_symmetry.space_group_name_H-M   'P 1'
#
loop_
_entity.id
_entity.type
_entity.pdbx_description
1 polymer ?
#
loop_
_entity_poly.entity_id
_entity_poly.type
_entity_poly.pdbx_seq_one_letter_code
_entity_poly.pdbx_strand_id
1 'polypeptide(L)'
;MKRTITVFSILLLGLIALSACSLVNKSPTEQVNLPSGTLLDSDDFSIIPNGWGTIDRSGGEIAYEYEGMTIKVNTPNFSFITVDGKIFHDSRIEIDAVLLEGPANDNFGVLCRFKDFENYYAFVISHDGYFGIYKVLDGVMVMGNQTGNLDYSDAIRKGGVVNH
;
A
#
# COMPACT_ATOMS: atom_id res chain seq x y z
N MET A 1 19.53 33.90 -46.45
CA MET A 1 18.75 34.57 -45.37
C MET A 1 17.35 33.98 -45.18
N LYS A 2 16.51 33.78 -46.21
CA LYS A 2 15.17 33.19 -46.02
C LYS A 2 15.16 31.73 -45.52
N ARG A 3 16.03 30.85 -46.06
CA ARG A 3 16.13 29.43 -45.64
C ARG A 3 16.67 29.24 -44.21
N THR A 4 17.57 30.12 -43.76
CA THR A 4 18.13 30.06 -42.39
C THR A 4 17.12 30.49 -41.33
N ILE A 5 16.23 31.44 -41.65
CA ILE A 5 15.13 31.87 -40.76
C ILE A 5 14.10 30.74 -40.61
N THR A 6 13.75 30.04 -41.68
CA THR A 6 12.77 28.93 -41.63
C THR A 6 13.26 27.75 -40.78
N VAL A 7 14.55 27.40 -40.87
CA VAL A 7 15.12 26.32 -40.03
C VAL A 7 15.14 26.71 -38.56
N PHE A 8 15.44 27.98 -38.25
CA PHE A 8 15.44 28.47 -36.87
C PHE A 8 14.03 28.48 -36.26
N SER A 9 13.00 28.85 -37.04
CA SER A 9 11.59 28.79 -36.61
C SER A 9 11.11 27.36 -36.33
N ILE A 10 11.55 26.37 -37.12
CA ILE A 10 11.18 24.95 -36.92
C ILE A 10 11.85 24.38 -35.66
N LEU A 11 13.14 24.74 -35.42
CA LEU A 11 13.86 24.31 -34.22
C LEU A 11 13.24 24.90 -32.94
N LEU A 12 12.81 26.16 -32.99
CA LEU A 12 12.18 26.84 -31.86
C LEU A 12 10.78 26.27 -31.54
N LEU A 13 9.98 25.91 -32.54
CA LEU A 13 8.70 25.21 -32.33
C LEU A 13 8.89 23.80 -31.73
N GLY A 14 9.93 23.08 -32.14
CA GLY A 14 10.26 21.76 -31.59
C GLY A 14 10.61 21.80 -30.09
N LEU A 15 11.36 22.83 -29.66
CA LEU A 15 11.74 23.02 -28.25
C LEU A 15 10.54 23.37 -27.35
N ILE A 16 9.54 24.09 -27.88
CA ILE A 16 8.29 24.41 -27.15
C ILE A 16 7.40 23.17 -27.03
N ALA A 17 7.35 22.30 -28.04
CA ALA A 17 6.59 21.05 -27.99
C ALA A 17 7.15 20.04 -26.97
N LEU A 18 8.48 20.01 -26.77
CA LEU A 18 9.15 19.13 -25.80
C LEU A 18 8.98 19.57 -24.34
N SER A 19 8.62 20.84 -24.08
CA SER A 19 8.47 21.39 -22.72
C SER A 19 7.02 21.35 -22.21
N ALA A 20 6.04 21.06 -23.06
CA ALA A 20 4.62 21.02 -22.68
C ALA A 20 4.22 19.77 -21.87
N CYS A 21 5.00 18.67 -21.93
CA CYS A 21 4.66 17.44 -21.21
C CYS A 21 4.83 17.54 -19.68
N SER A 22 5.57 18.53 -19.15
CA SER A 22 5.75 18.63 -17.69
C SER A 22 4.61 19.34 -16.97
N LEU A 23 3.73 20.05 -17.70
CA LEU A 23 2.63 20.82 -17.11
C LEU A 23 1.32 20.02 -16.94
N VAL A 24 1.22 18.83 -17.53
CA VAL A 24 -0.03 18.03 -17.51
C VAL A 24 -0.23 17.26 -16.19
N ASN A 25 0.84 17.04 -15.39
CA ASN A 25 0.78 16.16 -14.21
C ASN A 25 0.54 16.90 -12.87
N LYS A 26 0.08 18.15 -12.89
CA LYS A 26 -0.14 18.90 -11.64
C LYS A 26 -1.45 19.67 -11.64
N SER A 27 -2.56 18.95 -11.83
CA SER A 27 -3.82 19.44 -11.26
C SER A 27 -3.72 19.26 -9.75
N PRO A 28 -3.91 20.32 -8.94
CA PRO A 28 -4.16 20.13 -7.52
C PRO A 28 -5.46 19.34 -7.44
N THR A 29 -5.42 18.11 -6.93
CA THR A 29 -6.61 17.45 -6.45
C THR A 29 -7.23 18.39 -5.40
N GLU A 30 -8.35 19.04 -5.74
CA GLU A 30 -9.15 19.74 -4.74
C GLU A 30 -9.47 18.73 -3.65
N GLN A 31 -8.93 18.94 -2.46
CA GLN A 31 -9.24 18.11 -1.31
C GLN A 31 -10.71 18.33 -0.96
N VAL A 32 -11.55 17.35 -1.28
CA VAL A 32 -12.94 17.32 -0.84
C VAL A 32 -12.91 17.25 0.68
N ASN A 33 -13.40 18.31 1.33
CA ASN A 33 -13.47 18.36 2.79
C ASN A 33 -14.67 17.53 3.27
N LEU A 34 -14.44 16.24 3.51
CA LEU A 34 -15.46 15.32 3.99
C LEU A 34 -15.60 15.44 5.52
N PRO A 35 -16.82 15.34 6.08
CA PRO A 35 -16.99 15.24 7.52
C PRO A 35 -16.19 14.08 8.11
N SER A 36 -15.63 14.26 9.31
CA SER A 36 -14.97 13.18 10.04
C SER A 36 -15.93 12.00 10.26
N GLY A 37 -15.44 10.78 10.07
CA GLY A 37 -16.24 9.55 10.16
C GLY A 37 -17.01 9.21 8.87
N THR A 38 -16.86 10.00 7.79
CA THR A 38 -17.36 9.60 6.46
C THR A 38 -16.68 8.30 6.03
N LEU A 39 -17.48 7.28 5.69
CA LEU A 39 -16.96 6.07 5.05
C LEU A 39 -16.41 6.43 3.67
N LEU A 40 -15.10 6.28 3.50
CA LEU A 40 -14.43 6.57 2.23
C LEU A 40 -14.53 5.39 1.26
N ASP A 41 -14.40 4.18 1.79
CA ASP A 41 -14.47 2.93 1.05
C ASP A 41 -14.65 1.74 1.99
N SER A 42 -15.17 0.63 1.48
CA SER A 42 -15.31 -0.65 2.18
C SER A 42 -15.38 -1.80 1.20
N ASP A 43 -14.77 -2.92 1.56
CA ASP A 43 -14.76 -4.12 0.74
C ASP A 43 -14.86 -5.35 1.64
N ASP A 44 -15.86 -6.19 1.40
CA ASP A 44 -16.08 -7.46 2.09
C ASP A 44 -15.64 -8.67 1.24
N PHE A 45 -15.02 -8.42 0.08
CA PHE A 45 -14.56 -9.40 -0.90
C PHE A 45 -15.66 -10.26 -1.55
N SER A 46 -16.94 -9.90 -1.41
CA SER A 46 -18.06 -10.66 -1.99
C SER A 46 -18.24 -10.45 -3.51
N ILE A 47 -17.68 -9.37 -4.07
CA ILE A 47 -17.78 -9.03 -5.50
C ILE A 47 -16.38 -8.90 -6.08
N ILE A 48 -16.05 -9.72 -7.08
CA ILE A 48 -14.72 -9.78 -7.70
C ILE A 48 -14.85 -9.60 -9.22
N PRO A 49 -13.92 -8.87 -9.89
CA PRO A 49 -12.75 -8.18 -9.32
C PRO A 49 -13.10 -6.83 -8.66
N ASN A 50 -12.54 -6.57 -7.47
CA ASN A 50 -12.74 -5.36 -6.66
C ASN A 50 -11.50 -4.44 -6.60
N GLY A 51 -10.44 -4.77 -7.35
CA GLY A 51 -9.25 -3.94 -7.52
C GLY A 51 -8.01 -4.43 -6.77
N TRP A 52 -8.16 -5.32 -5.80
CA TRP A 52 -7.01 -5.91 -5.11
C TRP A 52 -6.22 -6.85 -6.02
N GLY A 53 -4.90 -6.77 -5.96
CA GLY A 53 -4.01 -7.62 -6.74
C GLY A 53 -3.93 -9.04 -6.18
N THR A 54 -3.99 -10.03 -7.07
CA THR A 54 -3.73 -11.45 -6.77
C THR A 54 -2.35 -11.85 -7.26
N ILE A 55 -1.74 -12.84 -6.60
CA ILE A 55 -0.41 -13.36 -6.93
C ILE A 55 -0.43 -14.88 -6.77
N ASP A 56 0.14 -15.62 -7.72
CA ASP A 56 0.46 -17.04 -7.55
C ASP A 56 1.90 -17.25 -8.05
N ARG A 57 2.81 -17.58 -7.11
CA ARG A 57 4.22 -17.86 -7.40
C ARG A 57 4.85 -18.75 -6.34
N SER A 58 6.05 -19.26 -6.59
CA SER A 58 6.75 -20.17 -5.67
C SER A 58 6.91 -19.64 -4.23
N GLY A 59 6.98 -18.32 -4.05
CA GLY A 59 7.13 -17.70 -2.74
C GLY A 59 5.85 -17.64 -1.89
N GLY A 60 4.68 -17.89 -2.50
CA GLY A 60 3.37 -17.79 -1.86
C GLY A 60 2.30 -17.21 -2.78
N GLU A 61 1.15 -16.90 -2.20
CA GLU A 61 -0.09 -16.63 -2.93
C GLU A 61 -0.89 -15.50 -2.28
N ILE A 62 -1.55 -14.69 -3.11
CA ILE A 62 -2.63 -13.78 -2.71
C ILE A 62 -3.84 -14.13 -3.56
N ALA A 63 -4.93 -14.55 -2.93
CA ALA A 63 -6.13 -15.04 -3.62
C ALA A 63 -7.41 -14.60 -2.90
N TYR A 64 -8.53 -14.67 -3.60
CA TYR A 64 -9.85 -14.55 -2.98
C TYR A 64 -10.35 -15.94 -2.62
N GLU A 65 -10.45 -16.23 -1.33
CA GLU A 65 -10.87 -17.52 -0.80
C GLU A 65 -11.68 -17.31 0.48
N TYR A 66 -12.56 -18.26 0.82
CA TYR A 66 -13.35 -18.23 2.05
C TYR A 66 -14.16 -16.93 2.25
N GLU A 67 -14.68 -16.35 1.17
CA GLU A 67 -15.39 -15.05 1.19
C GLU A 67 -14.52 -13.90 1.71
N GLY A 68 -13.21 -14.01 1.54
CA GLY A 68 -12.22 -13.01 1.94
C GLY A 68 -11.01 -13.00 1.02
N MET A 69 -9.96 -12.30 1.44
CA MET A 69 -8.66 -12.31 0.79
C MET A 69 -7.65 -13.09 1.64
N THR A 70 -7.05 -14.13 1.07
CA THR A 70 -6.01 -14.92 1.73
C THR A 70 -4.63 -14.46 1.25
N ILE A 71 -3.70 -14.40 2.20
CA ILE A 71 -2.28 -14.09 1.94
C ILE A 71 -1.46 -15.23 2.52
N LYS A 72 -0.91 -16.07 1.65
CA LYS A 72 -0.07 -17.20 2.02
C LYS A 72 1.39 -16.87 1.75
N VAL A 73 2.23 -16.93 2.77
CA VAL A 73 3.67 -16.66 2.66
C VAL A 73 4.45 -17.94 2.93
N ASN A 74 5.14 -18.46 1.91
CA ASN A 74 5.96 -19.68 2.04
C ASN A 74 7.47 -19.36 2.16
N THR A 75 7.85 -18.10 2.02
CA THR A 75 9.25 -17.65 2.09
C THR A 75 9.52 -16.99 3.44
N PRO A 76 10.50 -17.48 4.24
CA PRO A 76 10.86 -16.84 5.50
C PRO A 76 11.32 -15.38 5.31
N ASN A 77 11.00 -14.52 6.28
CA ASN A 77 11.37 -13.09 6.27
C ASN A 77 10.91 -12.33 5.03
N PHE A 78 9.75 -12.72 4.48
CA PHE A 78 9.14 -12.08 3.33
C PHE A 78 7.73 -11.63 3.67
N SER A 79 7.26 -10.56 3.03
CA SER A 79 5.88 -10.09 3.15
C SER A 79 5.29 -9.93 1.76
N PHE A 80 4.07 -10.45 1.58
CA PHE A 80 3.26 -10.11 0.43
C PHE A 80 2.43 -8.87 0.73
N ILE A 81 2.31 -8.01 -0.27
CA ILE A 81 1.55 -6.76 -0.21
C ILE A 81 0.60 -6.75 -1.40
N THR A 82 -0.65 -6.37 -1.14
CA THR A 82 -1.65 -6.07 -2.15
C THR A 82 -2.33 -4.76 -1.79
N VAL A 83 -2.72 -3.99 -2.81
CA VAL A 83 -3.40 -2.71 -2.70
C VAL A 83 -4.42 -2.61 -3.84
N ASP A 84 -5.48 -1.84 -3.63
CA ASP A 84 -6.57 -1.61 -4.59
C ASP A 84 -6.39 -0.34 -5.46
N GLY A 85 -5.30 0.41 -5.20
CA GLY A 85 -4.95 1.63 -5.91
C GLY A 85 -5.73 2.88 -5.50
N LYS A 86 -6.60 2.81 -4.49
CA LYS A 86 -7.32 3.99 -3.98
C LYS A 86 -6.38 4.88 -3.17
N ILE A 87 -6.55 6.20 -3.31
CA ILE A 87 -5.68 7.19 -2.68
C ILE A 87 -6.49 8.06 -1.72
N PHE A 88 -6.11 8.01 -0.45
CA PHE A 88 -6.67 8.84 0.62
C PHE A 88 -5.55 9.61 1.33
N HIS A 89 -5.80 10.87 1.70
CA HIS A 89 -4.81 11.71 2.39
C HIS A 89 -4.74 11.38 3.88
N ASP A 90 -5.84 11.61 4.58
CA ASP A 90 -6.02 11.31 5.99
C ASP A 90 -7.19 10.32 6.12
N SER A 91 -6.90 9.15 6.67
CA SER A 91 -7.87 8.05 6.78
C SER A 91 -7.66 7.26 8.06
N ARG A 92 -8.72 6.57 8.47
CA ARG A 92 -8.68 5.48 9.45
C ARG A 92 -8.94 4.18 8.68
N ILE A 93 -8.11 3.18 8.92
CA ILE A 93 -8.21 1.86 8.28
C ILE A 93 -8.64 0.88 9.37
N GLU A 94 -9.64 0.06 9.08
CA GLU A 94 -10.16 -0.99 9.94
C GLU A 94 -10.24 -2.26 9.10
N ILE A 95 -9.79 -3.40 9.64
CA ILE A 95 -9.83 -4.70 8.97
C ILE A 95 -10.17 -5.78 9.99
N ASP A 96 -10.84 -6.84 9.54
CA ASP A 96 -10.92 -8.10 10.29
C ASP A 96 -9.87 -9.06 9.71
N ALA A 97 -8.98 -9.58 10.55
CA ALA A 97 -7.91 -10.49 10.13
C ALA A 97 -7.67 -11.63 11.12
N VAL A 98 -7.34 -12.81 10.59
CA VAL A 98 -7.18 -14.05 11.38
C VAL A 98 -6.12 -14.97 10.78
N LEU A 99 -5.38 -15.68 11.64
CA LEU A 99 -4.51 -16.78 11.22
C LEU A 99 -5.34 -18.00 10.81
N LEU A 100 -5.31 -18.33 9.52
CA LEU A 100 -5.92 -19.56 9.02
C LEU A 100 -5.04 -20.79 9.34
N GLU A 101 -3.76 -20.70 9.02
CA GLU A 101 -2.77 -21.76 9.23
C GLU A 101 -1.36 -21.16 9.32
N GLY A 102 -0.47 -21.82 10.05
CA GLY A 102 0.95 -21.47 10.09
C GLY A 102 1.47 -21.16 11.50
N PRO A 103 2.72 -20.68 11.61
CA PRO A 103 3.29 -20.27 12.88
C PRO A 103 2.66 -18.96 13.38
N ALA A 104 2.51 -18.84 14.70
CA ALA A 104 1.98 -17.62 15.32
C ALA A 104 3.02 -16.49 15.44
N ASN A 105 4.31 -16.80 15.25
CA ASN A 105 5.35 -15.78 15.11
C ASN A 105 5.41 -15.35 13.64
N ASP A 106 4.42 -14.55 13.26
CA ASP A 106 4.22 -13.98 11.94
C ASP A 106 4.09 -12.46 12.02
N ASN A 107 3.85 -11.80 10.88
CA ASN A 107 3.54 -10.37 10.84
C ASN A 107 2.48 -10.12 9.77
N PHE A 108 1.38 -9.50 10.15
CA PHE A 108 0.29 -9.11 9.26
C PHE A 108 -0.30 -7.78 9.71
N GLY A 109 -1.02 -7.10 8.83
CA GLY A 109 -1.66 -5.84 9.18
C GLY A 109 -1.98 -4.99 7.97
N VAL A 110 -1.95 -3.68 8.15
CA VAL A 110 -2.33 -2.69 7.15
C VAL A 110 -1.14 -1.80 6.81
N LEU A 111 -1.17 -1.27 5.59
CA LEU A 111 -0.25 -0.24 5.17
C LEU A 111 -1.01 1.02 4.75
N CYS A 112 -0.33 2.16 4.79
CA CYS A 112 -0.89 3.42 4.34
C CYS A 112 0.17 4.29 3.66
N ARG A 113 -0.30 5.29 2.90
CA ARG A 113 0.55 6.18 2.09
C ARG A 113 1.50 5.40 1.18
N PHE A 114 1.00 4.30 0.61
CA PHE A 114 1.74 3.48 -0.35
C PHE A 114 2.01 4.28 -1.61
N LYS A 115 3.28 4.48 -1.93
CA LYS A 115 3.71 5.06 -3.19
C LYS A 115 4.24 3.96 -4.13
N ASP A 116 5.05 3.08 -3.57
CA ASP A 116 5.65 1.92 -4.21
C ASP A 116 6.19 0.97 -3.12
N PHE A 117 6.73 -0.19 -3.52
CA PHE A 117 7.29 -1.18 -2.58
C PHE A 117 8.53 -0.70 -1.81
N GLU A 118 9.07 0.46 -2.15
CA GLU A 118 10.21 1.07 -1.47
C GLU A 118 9.79 2.23 -0.55
N ASN A 119 8.50 2.63 -0.58
CA ASN A 119 8.00 3.83 0.09
C ASN A 119 6.56 3.67 0.61
N TYR A 120 6.41 3.32 1.89
CA TYR A 120 5.11 3.19 2.58
C TYR A 120 5.25 3.20 4.11
N TYR A 121 4.14 3.28 4.82
CA TYR A 121 4.05 3.04 6.26
C TYR A 121 3.23 1.78 6.51
N ALA A 122 3.56 1.02 7.55
CA ALA A 122 2.82 -0.17 7.93
C ALA A 122 2.59 -0.21 9.43
N PHE A 123 1.40 -0.66 9.81
CA PHE A 123 1.09 -1.11 11.15
C PHE A 123 0.87 -2.61 11.08
N VAL A 124 1.64 -3.36 11.87
CA VAL A 124 1.58 -4.81 11.90
C VAL A 124 1.34 -5.30 13.31
N ILE A 125 0.70 -6.46 13.39
CA ILE A 125 0.58 -7.28 14.57
C ILE A 125 1.05 -8.71 14.24
N SER A 126 1.37 -9.48 15.26
CA SER A 126 1.71 -10.90 15.18
C SER A 126 0.73 -11.73 16.00
N HIS A 127 0.49 -12.96 15.59
CA HIS A 127 -0.41 -13.87 16.31
C HIS A 127 0.16 -14.41 17.63
N ASP A 128 1.40 -14.06 18.00
CA ASP A 128 2.01 -14.32 19.31
C ASP A 128 1.98 -13.09 20.26
N GLY A 129 1.46 -11.95 19.79
CA GLY A 129 1.07 -10.82 20.63
C GLY A 129 2.00 -9.61 20.58
N TYR A 130 2.68 -9.39 19.46
CA TYR A 130 3.52 -8.22 19.24
C TYR A 130 2.91 -7.31 18.19
N PHE A 131 3.19 -6.01 18.29
CA PHE A 131 2.80 -5.01 17.31
C PHE A 131 3.95 -4.06 17.00
N GLY A 132 3.83 -3.37 15.87
CA GLY A 132 4.76 -2.30 15.54
C GLY A 132 4.23 -1.43 14.43
N ILE A 133 4.71 -0.19 14.41
CA ILE A 133 4.57 0.70 13.27
C ILE A 133 5.97 0.86 12.69
N TYR A 134 6.10 0.70 11.38
CA TYR A 134 7.34 1.00 10.67
C TYR A 134 7.04 1.77 9.39
N LYS A 135 8.10 2.36 8.83
CA LYS A 135 8.09 2.88 7.48
C LYS A 135 9.14 2.17 6.64
N VAL A 136 8.89 2.09 5.35
CA VAL A 136 9.90 1.78 4.35
C VAL A 136 10.17 3.07 3.58
N LEU A 137 11.44 3.45 3.51
CA LEU A 137 11.91 4.64 2.79
C LEU A 137 13.11 4.22 1.95
N ASP A 138 13.02 4.41 0.64
CA ASP A 138 14.03 3.96 -0.32
C ASP A 138 14.42 2.49 -0.12
N GLY A 139 13.42 1.64 0.16
CA GLY A 139 13.60 0.20 0.40
C GLY A 139 14.12 -0.17 1.79
N VAL A 140 14.43 0.82 2.63
CA VAL A 140 14.94 0.59 3.99
C VAL A 140 13.80 0.65 5.01
N MET A 141 13.60 -0.46 5.73
CA MET A 141 12.66 -0.52 6.85
C MET A 141 13.24 0.20 8.08
N VAL A 142 12.43 1.08 8.68
CA VAL A 142 12.75 1.79 9.92
C VAL A 142 11.55 1.70 10.86
N MET A 143 11.77 1.11 12.04
CA MET A 143 10.77 1.05 13.11
C MET A 143 10.42 2.45 13.61
N GLY A 144 9.16 2.64 14.00
CA GLY A 144 8.66 3.89 14.55
C GLY A 144 9.01 4.11 16.03
N ASN A 145 9.55 3.10 16.70
CA ASN A 145 9.99 3.17 18.09
C ASN A 145 11.52 3.24 18.21
N GLN A 146 12.00 3.55 19.42
CA GLN A 146 13.43 3.70 19.70
C GLN A 146 14.16 2.36 19.87
N THR A 147 13.43 1.29 20.19
CA THR A 147 14.00 -0.04 20.46
C THR A 147 14.36 -0.78 19.17
N GLY A 148 13.73 -0.42 18.05
CA GLY A 148 13.94 -1.09 16.77
C GLY A 148 13.28 -2.47 16.69
N ASN A 149 12.38 -2.79 17.61
CA ASN A 149 11.71 -4.10 17.70
C ASN A 149 10.19 -3.94 17.74
N LEU A 150 9.45 -5.03 17.57
CA LEU A 150 8.02 -5.04 17.89
C LEU A 150 7.84 -5.02 19.42
N ASP A 151 6.78 -4.38 19.86
CA ASP A 151 6.41 -4.27 21.28
C ASP A 151 5.27 -5.25 21.60
N TYR A 152 5.25 -5.79 22.81
CA TYR A 152 4.21 -6.74 23.24
C TYR A 152 2.93 -6.02 23.66
N SER A 153 1.76 -6.63 23.38
CA SER A 153 0.46 -6.15 23.87
C SER A 153 -0.52 -7.29 24.15
N ASP A 154 -1.12 -7.28 25.35
CA ASP A 154 -2.21 -8.20 25.71
C ASP A 154 -3.53 -7.90 24.99
N ALA A 155 -3.63 -6.78 24.27
CA ALA A 155 -4.81 -6.46 23.47
C ALA A 155 -4.91 -7.32 22.20
N ILE A 156 -3.79 -7.89 21.75
CA ILE A 156 -3.75 -8.72 20.55
C ILE A 156 -4.30 -10.10 20.87
N ARG A 157 -5.30 -10.53 20.09
CA ARG A 157 -5.86 -11.86 20.18
C ARG A 157 -4.92 -12.82 19.44
N LYS A 158 -4.36 -13.76 20.21
CA LYS A 158 -3.33 -14.69 19.74
C LYS A 158 -3.93 -15.91 19.04
N GLY A 159 -3.15 -16.53 18.14
CA GLY A 159 -3.54 -17.72 17.39
C GLY A 159 -4.65 -17.44 16.36
N GLY A 160 -5.48 -18.45 16.04
CA GLY A 160 -6.53 -18.36 15.02
C GLY A 160 -7.80 -17.61 15.44
N VAL A 161 -7.66 -16.48 16.13
CA VAL A 161 -8.79 -15.64 16.56
C VAL A 161 -8.75 -14.31 15.81
N VAL A 162 -9.92 -13.83 15.37
CA VAL A 162 -10.05 -12.57 14.63
C VAL A 162 -9.59 -11.38 15.48
N ASN A 163 -8.68 -10.58 14.92
CA ASN A 163 -8.33 -9.23 15.36
C ASN A 163 -9.09 -8.19 14.52
N HIS A 164 -9.53 -7.10 15.17
CA HIS A 164 -10.25 -5.96 14.61
C HIS A 164 -9.66 -4.67 15.18
#